data_AF-A0A949YXD1-F1
#
_entry.id   AF-A0A949YXD1-F1
#
_cell.length_a   1.000
_cell.length_b   1.000
_cell.length_c   1.000
_cell.angle_alpha   90.00
_cell.angle_beta   90.00
_cell.angle_gamma   90.00
#
_symmetry.space_group_name_H-M   'P 1'
#
loop_
_entity.id
_entity.type
_entity.pdbx_description
1 polymer ?
#
loop_
_entity_poly.entity_id
_entity_poly.type
_entity_poly.pdbx_seq_one_letter_code
_entity_poly.pdbx_strand_id
1 'polypeptide(L)' 'MLTAGDRAPDFALPAHDGRTIALADLRGRKVLLWFYPAADTPG' A
#
# COMPACT_ATOMS: atom_id res chain seq x y z
N MET A 1 -14.76 3.09 6.22
CA MET A 1 -13.85 4.17 6.65
C MET A 1 -12.85 3.56 7.62
N LEU A 2 -11.56 3.81 7.46
CA LEU A 2 -10.55 3.42 8.45
C LEU A 2 -10.31 4.58 9.41
N THR A 3 -9.99 4.26 10.66
CA THR A 3 -9.69 5.22 11.73
C THR A 3 -8.35 4.88 12.38
N ALA A 4 -7.79 5.82 13.15
CA ALA A 4 -6.54 5.60 13.84
C ALA A 4 -6.69 4.47 14.89
N GLY A 5 -5.76 3.52 14.87
CA GLY A 5 -5.80 2.33 15.72
C GLY A 5 -6.41 1.10 15.05
N ASP A 6 -7.13 1.26 13.94
CA ASP A 6 -7.58 0.12 13.14
C ASP A 6 -6.39 -0.65 12.59
N ARG A 7 -6.50 -1.98 12.61
CA ARG A 7 -5.56 -2.82 11.90
C ARG A 7 -5.70 -2.56 10.41
N ALA A 8 -4.59 -2.26 9.74
CA ALA A 8 -4.57 -2.11 8.30
C ALA A 8 -5.15 -3.37 7.62
N PRO A 9 -6.12 -3.23 6.69
CA PRO A 9 -6.66 -4.36 5.94
C PRO A 9 -5.58 -5.06 5.13
N ASP A 10 -5.69 -6.37 4.97
CA ASP A 10 -4.82 -7.10 4.07
C ASP A 10 -5.06 -6.66 2.62
N PHE A 11 -3.98 -6.58 1.85
CA PHE A 11 -4.02 -6.35 0.42
C PHE A 11 -2.93 -7.17 -0.26
N ALA A 12 -3.12 -7.45 -1.55
CA ALA A 12 -2.11 -7.96 -2.46
C ALA A 12 -2.30 -7.25 -3.80
N LEU A 13 -1.30 -6.48 -4.24
CA LEU A 13 -1.38 -5.66 -5.45
C LEU A 13 -0.15 -5.87 -6.34
N PRO A 14 -0.30 -5.79 -7.67
CA PRO A 14 0.85 -5.76 -8.57
C PRO A 14 1.65 -4.47 -8.38
N ALA A 15 2.97 -4.59 -8.34
CA ALA A 15 3.91 -3.50 -8.41
C ALA A 15 4.32 -3.22 -9.87
N HIS A 16 4.95 -2.06 -10.09
CA HIS A 16 5.41 -1.62 -11.40
C HIS A 16 6.43 -2.57 -12.06
N ASP A 17 7.10 -3.40 -11.28
CA ASP A 17 8.10 -4.37 -11.74
C ASP A 17 7.53 -5.78 -11.94
N GLY A 18 6.20 -5.94 -11.90
CA GLY A 18 5.50 -7.20 -12.11
C GLY A 18 5.46 -8.12 -10.89
N ARG A 19 6.08 -7.75 -9.76
CA ARG A 19 5.92 -8.49 -8.49
C ARG A 19 4.55 -8.22 -7.89
N THR A 20 4.01 -9.17 -7.14
CA THR A 20 2.89 -8.91 -6.23
C THR A 20 3.43 -8.55 -4.86
N ILE A 21 2.96 -7.44 -4.28
CA ILE A 21 3.27 -7.06 -2.90
C ILE A 21 2.04 -7.30 -2.05
N ALA A 22 2.18 -8.14 -1.02
CA ALA A 22 1.17 -8.29 0.03
C ALA A 22 1.60 -7.59 1.33
N LEU A 23 0.63 -7.03 2.07
CA LEU A 23 0.92 -6.42 3.38
C LEU A 23 1.53 -7.45 4.36
N ALA A 24 1.13 -8.72 4.24
CA ALA A 24 1.63 -9.80 5.08
C ALA A 24 3.16 -10.01 4.94
N ASP A 25 3.73 -9.76 3.76
CA ASP A 25 5.16 -9.94 3.49
C ASP A 25 6.02 -8.85 4.15
N LEU A 26 5.39 -7.75 4.60
CA LEU A 26 6.06 -6.60 5.21
C LEU A 26 5.95 -6.58 6.75
N ARG A 27 5.39 -7.65 7.35
CA ARG A 27 5.24 -7.76 8.80
C ARG A 27 6.58 -7.64 9.53
N GLY A 28 6.55 -7.04 10.71
CA GLY A 28 7.74 -6.76 11.51
C GLY A 28 8.48 -5.47 11.12
N ARG A 29 8.04 -4.76 10.06
CA ARG A 29 8.57 -3.44 9.67
C ARG A 29 7.51 -2.35 9.84
N LYS A 30 7.97 -1.11 10.06
CA LYS A 30 7.12 0.08 9.92
C LYS A 30 6.92 0.35 8.43
N VAL A 31 5.67 0.51 8.00
CA VAL A 31 5.28 0.71 6.60
C VAL A 31 4.43 1.98 6.51
N LEU A 32 4.72 2.83 5.52
CA LEU A 32 3.89 3.96 5.14
C LEU A 32 3.27 3.66 3.77
N LEU A 33 1.94 3.63 3.70
CA LEU A 33 1.19 3.48 2.45
C LEU A 33 0.58 4.83 2.08
N TRP A 34 0.87 5.29 0.86
CA TRP A 34 0.43 6.57 0.32
C TRP A 34 -0.17 6.34 -1.06
N PHE A 35 -1.26 7.05 -1.38
CA PHE A 35 -1.91 7.02 -2.68
C PHE A 35 -1.82 8.39 -3.35
N TYR A 36 -1.67 8.38 -4.66
CA TYR A 36 -1.77 9.58 -5.50
C TYR A 36 -2.78 9.32 -6.64
N PRO A 37 -3.44 10.35 -7.20
CA PRO A 37 -4.57 10.14 -8.11
C PRO A 37 -4.19 9.54 -9.46
N ALA A 38 -3.08 10.00 -10.05
CA ALA A 38 -2.61 9.58 -11.36
C ALA A 38 -1.09 9.72 -11.46
N ALA A 39 -0.46 8.79 -12.18
CA ALA A 39 0.96 8.85 -12.47
C ALA A 39 1.20 9.82 -13.63
N ASP A 40 2.35 10.48 -13.64
CA ASP A 40 2.82 11.34 -14.75
C ASP A 40 1.88 12.50 -15.14
N THR A 41 1.04 12.96 -14.21
CA THR A 41 0.22 14.16 -14.41
C THR A 41 0.83 15.37 -13.71
N PRO A 42 0.79 16.58 -14.30
CA PRO A 42 1.30 17.80 -13.66
C PRO A 42 0.62 18.17 -12.33
N GLY A 43 -0.60 17.66 -12.12
CA GLY A 43 -1.53 18.14 -11.09
C GLY A 43 -2.62 19.01 -11.70
#